data_AF-A0A818DY50-F1
#
_entry.id   AF-A0A818DY50-F1
#
_cell.length_a   1.000
_cell.length_b   1.000
_cell.length_c   1.000
_cell.angle_alpha   90.00
_cell.angle_beta   90.00
_cell.angle_gamma   90.00
#
_symmetry.space_group_name_H-M   'P 1'
#
loop_
_entity.id
_entity.type
_entity.pdbx_description
1 polymer ?
#
loop_
_entity_poly.entity_id
_entity_poly.type
_entity_poly.pdbx_seq_one_letter_code
_entity_poly.pdbx_strand_id
1 'polypeptide(L)'
;MNLYLNNNSVPTNMIRLTNQTFRGAQYLQGEGNNQVFDICNQLGCLVDDQNKSELAESISDVCNQIVDNTGQENYSSSLDYFKSKQVYERVNEIVQDANLCQAVIDWLIKGEMDNNGASSLSDVSLGSYHEFEDSEGNDERQLGQQGFRSFIEYLRSSISEHKIQLNCEVTKVMYNSRHEKLIVEFTNLTNRQKSMIQSNHIFWTTSLGYLKENFHRIFCSELQLIEQKNNKLSKILDLDY
;
A
#
# COMPACT_ATOMS: atom_id res chain seq x y z
N MET A 1 8.90 34.97 4.04
CA MET A 1 7.91 35.98 3.59
C MET A 1 6.55 35.41 3.96
N ASN A 2 6.00 35.84 5.09
CA ASN A 2 4.76 35.31 5.66
C ASN A 2 3.57 36.03 5.02
N LEU A 3 2.68 35.28 4.36
CA LEU A 3 1.39 35.78 3.94
C LEU A 3 0.33 35.28 4.92
N TYR A 4 -0.10 36.19 5.79
CA TYR A 4 -1.34 36.06 6.55
C TYR A 4 -2.50 36.30 5.58
N LEU A 5 -3.39 35.32 5.42
CA LEU A 5 -4.68 35.53 4.78
C LEU A 5 -5.78 35.68 5.84
N ASN A 6 -6.57 36.70 5.58
CA ASN A 6 -7.51 37.39 6.44
C ASN A 6 -8.74 36.53 6.73
N ASN A 7 -9.09 36.40 8.01
CA ASN A 7 -10.36 35.84 8.46
C ASN A 7 -11.48 36.83 8.14
N ASN A 8 -12.44 36.46 7.29
CA ASN A 8 -13.85 36.86 7.44
C ASN A 8 -14.77 36.05 6.50
N SER A 9 -15.89 35.62 7.09
CA SER A 9 -17.14 35.10 6.49
C SER A 9 -17.08 33.83 5.63
N VAL A 10 -17.17 32.67 6.28
CA VAL A 10 -17.75 31.44 5.69
C VAL A 10 -18.67 30.78 6.75
N PRO A 11 -19.88 30.31 6.41
CA PRO A 11 -20.83 29.74 7.37
C PRO A 11 -20.28 28.50 8.08
N THR A 12 -20.57 28.40 9.37
CA THR A 12 -20.01 27.48 10.37
C THR A 12 -20.46 26.01 10.27
N ASN A 13 -20.90 25.53 9.09
CA ASN A 13 -21.31 24.12 8.91
C ASN A 13 -20.52 23.37 7.82
N MET A 14 -19.33 23.85 7.46
CA MET A 14 -18.39 23.03 6.70
C MET A 14 -17.63 22.15 7.70
N ILE A 15 -17.86 20.83 7.62
CA ILE A 15 -17.00 19.81 8.20
C ILE A 15 -15.57 20.20 7.85
N ARG A 16 -14.80 20.65 8.85
CA ARG A 16 -13.35 20.77 8.71
C ARG A 16 -12.86 19.33 8.60
N LEU A 17 -12.75 18.83 7.37
CA LEU A 17 -11.79 17.81 7.04
C LEU A 17 -10.44 18.43 7.40
N THR A 18 -10.00 18.17 8.63
CA THR A 18 -8.74 18.65 9.16
C THR A 18 -7.65 18.31 8.17
N ASN A 19 -6.70 19.22 7.99
CA ASN A 19 -5.49 19.06 7.19
C ASN A 19 -4.77 17.72 7.51
N GLN A 20 -5.25 16.61 6.96
CA GLN A 20 -4.47 15.40 6.75
C GLN A 20 -3.57 15.73 5.56
N THR A 21 -2.53 16.52 5.84
CA THR A 21 -1.33 16.52 5.01
C THR A 21 -0.99 15.06 4.71
N PHE A 22 -0.88 14.71 3.42
CA PHE A 22 -0.39 13.44 2.91
C PHE A 22 0.72 12.88 3.80
N ARG A 23 0.36 11.98 4.71
CA ARG A 23 1.27 11.23 5.56
C ARG A 23 0.98 9.76 5.26
N GLY A 24 1.55 9.27 4.16
CA GLY A 24 1.45 7.86 3.81
C GLY A 24 1.96 6.98 4.97
N ALA A 25 1.34 5.80 5.11
CA ALA A 25 1.67 4.76 6.09
C ALA A 25 1.71 5.26 7.55
N GLN A 26 0.60 5.82 8.04
CA GLN A 26 0.44 6.11 9.47
C GLN A 26 -0.31 5.02 10.22
N TYR A 27 -1.11 4.19 9.58
CA TYR A 27 -1.89 3.18 10.30
C TYR A 27 -1.09 1.89 10.48
N LEU A 28 -1.22 1.28 11.66
CA LEU A 28 -0.64 -0.03 11.96
C LEU A 28 -1.72 -0.92 12.56
N GLN A 29 -2.33 -1.74 11.71
CA GLN A 29 -3.33 -2.74 12.07
C GLN A 29 -2.69 -4.05 12.53
N GLY A 30 -3.53 -4.96 13.05
CA GLY A 30 -3.09 -6.26 13.55
C GLY A 30 -2.47 -6.13 14.93
N GLU A 31 -3.26 -6.00 16.00
CA GLU A 31 -2.73 -6.09 17.36
C GLU A 31 -2.38 -7.55 17.72
N GLY A 32 -3.10 -8.51 17.11
CA GLY A 32 -2.86 -9.95 17.28
C GLY A 32 -1.79 -10.49 16.33
N ASN A 33 -0.81 -11.23 16.87
CA ASN A 33 0.22 -11.95 16.10
C ASN A 33 1.07 -11.08 15.13
N ASN A 34 1.15 -9.77 15.36
CA ASN A 34 1.91 -8.85 14.51
C ASN A 34 3.16 -8.34 15.24
N GLN A 35 4.32 -8.87 14.85
CA GLN A 35 5.59 -8.46 15.44
C GLN A 35 5.93 -6.99 15.18
N VAL A 36 5.44 -6.40 14.08
CA VAL A 36 5.65 -4.97 13.81
C VAL A 36 4.87 -4.13 14.81
N PHE A 37 3.62 -4.52 15.11
CA PHE A 37 2.81 -3.88 16.15
C PHE A 37 3.49 -3.96 17.52
N ASP A 38 3.94 -5.15 17.93
CA ASP A 38 4.62 -5.36 19.20
C ASP A 38 5.86 -4.45 19.35
N ILE A 39 6.67 -4.36 18.30
CA ILE A 39 7.86 -3.50 18.29
C ILE A 39 7.46 -2.01 18.37
N CYS A 40 6.51 -1.56 17.55
CA CYS A 40 6.05 -0.18 17.56
C CYS A 40 5.44 0.23 18.90
N ASN A 41 4.70 -0.67 19.54
CA ASN A 41 4.15 -0.49 20.89
C ASN A 41 5.25 -0.37 21.94
N GLN A 42 6.25 -1.27 21.92
CA GLN A 42 7.42 -1.21 22.81
C GLN A 42 8.22 0.09 22.65
N LEU A 43 8.30 0.62 21.44
CA LEU A 43 8.96 1.89 21.14
C LEU A 43 8.12 3.13 21.54
N GLY A 44 6.87 2.94 22.00
CA GLY A 44 5.96 4.03 22.35
C GLY A 44 5.56 4.89 21.16
N CYS A 45 5.54 4.31 19.96
CA CYS A 45 5.28 5.02 18.71
C CYS A 45 3.79 5.08 18.35
N LEU A 46 2.92 4.39 19.08
CA LEU A 46 1.48 4.29 18.78
C LEU A 46 0.69 5.40 19.46
N VAL A 47 -0.31 5.94 18.74
CA VAL A 47 -1.29 6.92 19.25
C VAL A 47 -2.70 6.51 18.80
N ASP A 48 -3.69 6.92 19.58
CA ASP A 48 -5.11 6.70 19.30
C ASP A 48 -5.74 7.96 18.68
N ASP A 49 -6.63 7.79 17.71
CA ASP A 49 -7.51 8.87 17.26
C ASP A 49 -8.70 9.00 18.23
N GLN A 50 -9.11 10.22 18.56
CA GLN A 50 -10.12 10.46 19.62
C GLN A 50 -11.26 11.38 19.20
N ASN A 51 -11.47 11.63 17.90
CA ASN A 51 -12.58 12.47 17.45
C ASN A 51 -13.39 11.84 16.33
N LYS A 52 -14.55 11.27 16.68
CA LYS A 52 -15.57 10.85 15.72
C LYS A 52 -16.91 11.54 15.99
N SER A 53 -17.63 11.82 14.91
CA SER A 53 -18.97 12.39 14.91
C SER A 53 -19.97 11.27 14.59
N GLU A 54 -21.15 11.27 15.22
CA GLU A 54 -22.21 10.25 15.01
C GLU A 54 -22.61 10.11 13.53
N LEU A 55 -22.63 11.21 12.77
CA LEU A 55 -22.92 11.16 11.32
C LEU A 55 -21.79 10.47 10.54
N ALA A 56 -20.54 10.67 10.96
CA ALA A 56 -19.40 10.02 10.32
C ALA A 56 -19.41 8.51 10.58
N GLU A 57 -19.82 8.08 11.78
CA GLU A 57 -20.02 6.67 12.10
C GLU A 57 -21.10 6.05 11.22
N SER A 58 -22.28 6.69 11.11
CA SER A 58 -23.38 6.17 10.28
C SER A 58 -23.00 6.02 8.81
N ILE A 59 -22.24 6.99 8.26
CA ILE A 59 -21.72 6.92 6.88
C ILE A 59 -20.69 5.78 6.76
N SER A 60 -19.78 5.67 7.73
CA SER A 60 -18.77 4.60 7.75
C SER A 60 -19.41 3.22 7.78
N ASP A 61 -20.46 3.03 8.57
CA ASP A 61 -21.15 1.74 8.69
C ASP A 61 -21.78 1.30 7.35
N VAL A 62 -22.42 2.22 6.63
CA VAL A 62 -22.98 1.89 5.30
C VAL A 62 -21.88 1.66 4.26
N CYS A 63 -20.79 2.42 4.30
CA CYS A 63 -19.63 2.17 3.45
C CYS A 63 -19.06 0.77 3.68
N ASN A 64 -18.85 0.36 4.93
CA ASN A 64 -18.37 -0.97 5.28
C ASN A 64 -19.33 -2.06 4.78
N GLN A 65 -20.63 -1.89 4.99
CA GLN A 65 -21.63 -2.84 4.46
C GLN A 65 -21.62 -2.92 2.93
N ILE A 66 -21.35 -1.82 2.22
CA ILE A 66 -21.21 -1.87 0.76
C ILE A 66 -19.97 -2.70 0.40
N VAL A 67 -18.83 -2.44 1.05
CA VAL A 67 -17.59 -3.19 0.81
C VAL A 67 -17.76 -4.67 1.11
N ASP A 68 -18.37 -5.05 2.24
CA ASP A 68 -18.60 -6.44 2.64
C ASP A 68 -19.47 -7.22 1.62
N ASN A 69 -20.35 -6.51 0.90
CA ASN A 69 -21.23 -7.10 -0.11
C ASN A 69 -20.59 -7.16 -1.51
N THR A 70 -19.40 -6.59 -1.69
CA THR A 70 -18.63 -6.65 -2.95
C THR A 70 -18.43 -8.11 -3.37
N GLY A 71 -18.49 -8.44 -4.67
CA GLY A 71 -18.24 -9.81 -5.13
C GLY A 71 -19.38 -10.83 -4.92
N GLN A 72 -20.47 -10.47 -4.24
CA GLN A 72 -21.69 -11.29 -4.20
C GLN A 72 -22.57 -11.12 -5.46
N GLU A 73 -22.24 -10.14 -6.30
CA GLU A 73 -23.04 -9.72 -7.45
C GLU A 73 -22.24 -9.77 -8.76
N ASN A 74 -22.93 -9.98 -9.88
CA ASN A 74 -22.31 -10.14 -11.20
C ASN A 74 -22.03 -8.77 -11.86
N TYR A 75 -20.96 -8.10 -11.45
CA TYR A 75 -20.47 -6.89 -12.12
C TYR A 75 -19.22 -7.18 -12.96
N SER A 76 -19.02 -6.39 -14.02
CA SER A 76 -17.86 -6.49 -14.91
C SER A 76 -16.55 -6.01 -14.27
N SER A 77 -16.63 -5.10 -13.29
CA SER A 77 -15.47 -4.57 -12.56
C SER A 77 -15.88 -4.05 -11.17
N SER A 78 -14.90 -3.82 -10.29
CA SER A 78 -15.17 -3.19 -8.99
C SER A 78 -15.68 -1.76 -9.15
N LEU A 79 -15.18 -1.00 -10.13
CA LEU A 79 -15.67 0.35 -10.42
C LEU A 79 -17.16 0.37 -10.80
N ASP A 80 -17.60 -0.59 -11.62
CA ASP A 80 -19.01 -0.68 -12.03
C ASP A 80 -19.93 -0.99 -10.85
N TYR A 81 -19.46 -1.81 -9.89
CA TYR A 81 -20.17 -2.09 -8.65
C TYR A 81 -20.37 -0.83 -7.80
N PHE A 82 -19.29 -0.11 -7.50
CA PHE A 82 -19.37 1.08 -6.62
C PHE A 82 -20.14 2.25 -7.24
N LYS A 83 -20.20 2.34 -8.58
CA LYS A 83 -21.02 3.34 -9.29
C LYS A 83 -22.45 2.86 -9.56
N SER A 84 -22.84 1.69 -9.06
CA SER A 84 -24.16 1.14 -9.33
C SER A 84 -25.28 1.93 -8.65
N LYS A 85 -26.47 1.82 -9.23
CA LYS A 85 -27.70 2.41 -8.66
C LYS A 85 -27.97 1.90 -7.23
N GLN A 86 -27.67 0.64 -6.96
CA GLN A 86 -27.88 0.02 -5.65
C GLN A 86 -27.00 0.64 -4.56
N VAL A 87 -25.73 0.90 -4.86
CA VAL A 87 -24.83 1.60 -3.95
C VAL A 87 -25.33 3.02 -3.68
N TYR A 88 -25.75 3.73 -4.73
CA TYR A 88 -26.34 5.07 -4.57
C TYR A 88 -27.58 5.07 -3.68
N GLU A 89 -28.51 4.13 -3.88
CA GLU A 89 -29.74 4.04 -3.08
C GLU A 89 -29.44 3.82 -1.60
N ARG A 90 -28.48 2.93 -1.26
CA ARG A 90 -28.06 2.69 0.14
C ARG A 90 -27.47 3.93 0.80
N VAL A 91 -26.60 4.66 0.11
CA VAL A 91 -26.05 5.92 0.65
C VAL A 91 -27.15 6.96 0.82
N ASN A 92 -28.10 7.03 -0.12
CA ASN A 92 -29.18 8.00 -0.11
C ASN A 92 -30.20 7.78 1.01
N GLU A 93 -30.34 6.57 1.55
CA GLU A 93 -31.17 6.30 2.73
C GLU A 93 -30.71 7.10 3.98
N ILE A 94 -29.39 7.29 4.13
CA ILE A 94 -28.80 8.05 5.24
C ILE A 94 -28.73 9.53 4.92
N VAL A 95 -28.16 9.85 3.77
CA VAL A 95 -27.71 11.21 3.46
C VAL A 95 -28.85 12.09 2.95
N GLN A 96 -29.76 11.52 2.15
CA GLN A 96 -30.96 12.17 1.60
C GLN A 96 -30.72 13.50 0.84
N ASP A 97 -29.48 13.76 0.43
CA ASP A 97 -29.07 14.88 -0.42
C ASP A 97 -28.21 14.33 -1.57
N ALA A 98 -28.64 14.58 -2.80
CA ALA A 98 -28.01 13.97 -3.97
C ALA A 98 -26.53 14.35 -4.16
N ASN A 99 -26.15 15.58 -3.82
CA ASN A 99 -24.76 16.03 -3.95
C ASN A 99 -23.87 15.39 -2.90
N LEU A 100 -24.38 15.30 -1.66
CA LEU A 100 -23.66 14.66 -0.57
C LEU A 100 -23.59 13.13 -0.77
N CYS A 101 -24.62 12.50 -1.34
CA CYS A 101 -24.57 11.10 -1.75
C CYS A 101 -23.43 10.85 -2.73
N GLN A 102 -23.33 11.67 -3.78
CA GLN A 102 -22.25 11.55 -4.76
C GLN A 102 -20.88 11.76 -4.09
N ALA A 103 -20.76 12.74 -3.19
CA ALA A 103 -19.51 13.00 -2.48
C ALA A 103 -19.09 11.81 -1.59
N VAL A 104 -20.04 11.13 -0.94
CA VAL A 104 -19.78 9.92 -0.14
C VAL A 104 -19.34 8.76 -1.04
N ILE A 105 -19.98 8.57 -2.20
CA ILE A 105 -19.59 7.52 -3.16
C ILE A 105 -18.20 7.79 -3.73
N ASP A 106 -17.90 9.05 -4.10
CA ASP A 106 -16.57 9.43 -4.58
C ASP A 106 -15.50 9.22 -3.50
N TRP A 107 -15.85 9.51 -2.24
CA TRP A 107 -14.99 9.23 -1.08
C TRP A 107 -14.77 7.73 -0.89
N LEU A 108 -15.82 6.91 -0.99
CA LEU A 108 -15.73 5.45 -0.91
C LEU A 108 -14.84 4.88 -2.01
N ILE A 109 -15.07 5.27 -3.27
CA ILE A 109 -14.25 4.82 -4.41
C ILE A 109 -12.78 5.19 -4.18
N LYS A 110 -12.51 6.40 -3.70
CA LYS A 110 -11.15 6.84 -3.40
C LYS A 110 -10.52 6.02 -2.26
N GLY A 111 -11.27 5.77 -1.19
CA GLY A 111 -10.83 4.92 -0.07
C GLY A 111 -10.46 3.52 -0.54
N GLU A 112 -11.29 2.90 -1.38
CA GLU A 112 -11.01 1.57 -1.93
C GLU A 112 -9.81 1.58 -2.89
N MET A 113 -9.62 2.64 -3.67
CA MET A 113 -8.40 2.79 -4.48
C MET A 113 -7.15 2.91 -3.61
N ASP A 114 -7.21 3.66 -2.51
CA ASP A 114 -6.12 3.80 -1.56
C ASP A 114 -5.80 2.47 -0.86
N ASN A 115 -6.83 1.73 -0.42
CA ASN A 115 -6.70 0.42 0.22
C ASN A 115 -6.09 -0.64 -0.72
N ASN A 116 -6.52 -0.66 -1.98
CA ASN A 116 -6.01 -1.60 -2.98
C ASN A 116 -4.71 -1.13 -3.66
N GLY A 117 -4.22 0.08 -3.35
CA GLY A 117 -3.07 0.68 -4.03
C GLY A 117 -3.25 0.81 -5.55
N ALA A 118 -4.49 1.01 -5.99
CA ALA A 118 -4.89 0.99 -7.40
C ALA A 118 -5.00 2.41 -7.97
N SER A 119 -4.69 2.56 -9.27
CA SER A 119 -4.94 3.82 -9.98
C SER A 119 -6.39 3.92 -10.47
N SER A 120 -7.11 2.81 -10.50
CA SER A 120 -8.53 2.70 -10.82
C SER A 120 -9.11 1.41 -10.24
N LEU A 121 -10.37 1.45 -9.81
CA LEU A 121 -11.11 0.23 -9.40
C LEU A 121 -11.51 -0.65 -10.60
N SER A 122 -11.29 -0.20 -11.84
CA SER A 122 -11.38 -1.10 -13.01
C SER A 122 -10.35 -2.22 -12.96
N ASP A 123 -9.21 -1.95 -12.33
CA ASP A 123 -8.04 -2.83 -12.32
C ASP A 123 -8.07 -3.77 -11.10
N VAL A 124 -9.02 -3.53 -10.20
CA VAL A 124 -9.23 -4.33 -8.99
C VAL A 124 -10.25 -5.41 -9.30
N SER A 125 -9.82 -6.67 -9.16
CA SER A 125 -10.66 -7.84 -9.40
C SER A 125 -11.71 -7.96 -8.30
N LEU A 126 -12.98 -7.86 -8.71
CA LEU A 126 -14.14 -8.03 -7.83
C LEU A 126 -14.19 -9.44 -7.22
N GLY A 127 -13.79 -10.46 -7.99
CA GLY A 127 -13.86 -11.87 -7.57
C GLY A 127 -12.82 -12.26 -6.52
N SER A 128 -11.73 -11.48 -6.40
CA SER A 128 -10.66 -11.71 -5.43
C SER A 128 -10.64 -10.68 -4.31
N TYR A 129 -11.68 -9.83 -4.21
CA TYR A 129 -11.75 -8.76 -3.21
C TYR A 129 -11.63 -9.30 -1.78
N HIS A 130 -12.20 -10.48 -1.55
CA HIS A 130 -12.24 -11.17 -0.25
C HIS A 130 -11.15 -12.23 -0.08
N GLU A 131 -10.13 -12.26 -0.95
CA GLU A 131 -8.99 -13.17 -0.76
C GLU A 131 -8.00 -12.65 0.30
N PHE A 132 -8.12 -11.38 0.69
CA PHE A 132 -7.36 -10.79 1.78
C PHE A 132 -8.21 -10.73 3.04
N GLU A 133 -7.59 -11.04 4.17
CA GLU A 133 -8.21 -10.96 5.49
C GLU A 133 -7.63 -9.76 6.25
N ASP A 134 -8.50 -8.96 6.84
CA ASP A 134 -8.08 -7.89 7.73
C ASP A 134 -7.45 -8.47 9.00
N SER A 135 -6.38 -7.82 9.46
CA SER A 135 -5.71 -8.22 10.69
C SER A 135 -6.48 -7.69 11.90
N GLU A 136 -6.82 -8.57 12.84
CA GLU A 136 -7.55 -8.21 14.07
C GLU A 136 -6.88 -7.06 14.84
N GLY A 137 -7.65 -6.08 15.31
CA GLY A 137 -7.10 -5.01 16.15
C GLY A 137 -7.88 -3.71 16.09
N ASN A 138 -7.29 -2.64 16.63
CA ASN A 138 -7.81 -1.29 16.50
C ASN A 138 -7.25 -0.63 15.23
N ASP A 139 -8.12 -0.41 14.25
CA ASP A 139 -7.77 0.22 12.96
C ASP A 139 -7.40 1.69 13.06
N GLU A 140 -7.64 2.31 14.21
CA GLU A 140 -7.31 3.71 14.47
C GLU A 140 -5.90 3.89 15.03
N ARG A 141 -5.16 2.80 15.23
CA ARG A 141 -3.79 2.85 15.73
C ARG A 141 -2.88 3.48 14.70
N GLN A 142 -2.34 4.64 15.07
CA GLN A 142 -1.43 5.39 14.21
C GLN A 142 -0.01 5.41 14.76
N LEU A 143 0.96 5.42 13.85
CA LEU A 143 2.32 5.82 14.11
C LEU A 143 2.34 7.33 14.33
N GLY A 144 2.75 7.72 15.53
CA GLY A 144 2.88 9.10 15.97
C GLY A 144 3.97 9.87 15.20
N GLN A 145 4.49 10.94 15.80
CA GLN A 145 5.36 11.90 15.09
C GLN A 145 6.65 11.31 14.51
N GLN A 146 7.11 10.17 15.03
CA GLN A 146 8.32 9.51 14.55
C GLN A 146 8.06 8.64 13.30
N GLY A 147 6.81 8.28 13.03
CA GLY A 147 6.41 7.45 11.88
C GLY A 147 7.10 6.09 11.84
N PHE A 148 7.13 5.47 10.65
CA PHE A 148 7.83 4.20 10.41
C PHE A 148 9.35 4.29 10.57
N ARG A 149 9.93 5.50 10.62
CA ARG A 149 11.39 5.67 10.72
C ARG A 149 11.96 4.94 11.93
N SER A 150 11.35 5.07 13.10
CA SER A 150 11.88 4.45 14.32
C SER A 150 11.89 2.93 14.24
N PHE A 151 10.90 2.33 13.56
CA PHE A 151 10.89 0.89 13.29
C PHE A 151 12.03 0.49 12.34
N ILE A 152 12.25 1.24 11.27
CA ILE A 152 13.37 0.98 10.34
C ILE A 152 14.72 1.14 11.02
N GLU A 153 14.91 2.18 11.83
CA GLU A 153 16.15 2.38 12.58
C GLU A 153 16.37 1.27 13.62
N TYR A 154 15.30 0.78 14.26
CA TYR A 154 15.36 -0.38 15.16
C TYR A 154 15.84 -1.62 14.41
N LEU A 155 15.25 -1.97 13.26
CA LEU A 155 15.70 -3.09 12.44
C LEU A 155 17.15 -2.92 11.97
N ARG A 156 17.50 -1.71 11.53
CA ARG A 156 18.85 -1.37 11.08
C ARG A 156 19.87 -1.53 12.20
N SER A 157 19.54 -1.17 13.44
CA SER A 157 20.46 -1.25 14.58
C SER A 157 20.95 -2.68 14.87
N SER A 158 20.16 -3.68 14.47
CA SER A 158 20.50 -5.10 14.60
C SER A 158 21.42 -5.62 13.49
N ILE A 159 21.65 -4.83 12.43
CA ILE A 159 22.46 -5.21 11.27
C ILE A 159 23.72 -4.35 11.27
N SER A 160 24.89 -4.99 11.30
CA SER A 160 26.16 -4.27 11.25
C SER A 160 26.28 -3.42 9.98
N GLU A 161 26.72 -2.17 10.09
CA GLU A 161 26.72 -1.22 8.97
C GLU A 161 27.48 -1.71 7.73
N HIS A 162 28.58 -2.45 7.91
CA HIS A 162 29.35 -3.03 6.80
C HIS A 162 28.58 -4.07 5.96
N LYS A 163 27.45 -4.58 6.48
CA LYS A 163 26.57 -5.52 5.77
C LYS A 163 25.49 -4.80 4.95
N ILE A 164 25.28 -3.50 5.17
CA ILE A 164 24.30 -2.69 4.44
C ILE A 164 25.06 -1.85 3.43
N GLN A 165 24.85 -2.13 2.15
CA GLN A 165 25.45 -1.37 1.06
C GLN A 165 24.41 -0.45 0.43
N LEU A 166 24.46 0.82 0.83
CA LEU A 166 23.64 1.88 0.23
C LEU A 166 24.28 2.39 -1.07
N ASN A 167 23.48 3.06 -1.90
CA ASN A 167 23.92 3.57 -3.21
C ASN A 167 24.48 2.47 -4.13
N CYS A 168 23.99 1.24 -3.99
CA CYS A 168 24.35 0.13 -4.84
C CYS A 168 23.11 -0.36 -5.59
N GLU A 169 23.21 -0.50 -6.91
CA GLU A 169 22.17 -1.12 -7.73
C GLU A 169 22.63 -2.53 -8.10
N VAL A 170 21.80 -3.53 -7.82
CA VAL A 170 22.04 -4.89 -8.35
C VAL A 170 21.78 -4.90 -9.85
N THR A 171 22.82 -5.21 -10.63
CA THR A 171 22.78 -5.16 -12.09
C THR A 171 22.67 -6.53 -12.73
N LYS A 172 23.12 -7.59 -12.04
CA LYS A 172 23.06 -8.96 -12.55
C LYS A 172 23.06 -9.99 -11.44
N VAL A 173 22.30 -11.06 -11.64
CA VAL A 173 22.35 -12.28 -10.82
C VAL A 173 22.62 -13.46 -11.74
N MET A 174 23.55 -14.32 -11.35
CA MET A 174 23.88 -15.52 -12.10
C MET A 174 24.21 -16.72 -11.22
N TYR A 175 23.88 -17.92 -11.67
CA TYR A 175 24.31 -19.15 -11.01
C TYR A 175 25.64 -19.64 -11.59
N ASN A 176 26.64 -19.78 -10.72
CA ASN A 176 27.92 -20.37 -11.07
C ASN A 176 27.89 -21.87 -10.76
N SER A 177 27.65 -22.67 -11.79
CA SER A 177 27.57 -24.14 -11.70
C SER A 177 28.87 -24.81 -11.26
N ARG A 178 30.04 -24.19 -11.50
CA ARG A 178 31.33 -24.77 -11.11
C ARG A 178 31.54 -24.75 -9.60
N HIS A 179 31.02 -23.72 -8.93
CA HIS A 179 31.19 -23.50 -7.51
C HIS A 179 29.89 -23.70 -6.71
N GLU A 180 28.78 -23.98 -7.40
CA GLU A 180 27.45 -24.11 -6.82
C GLU A 180 27.08 -22.88 -5.98
N LYS A 181 27.37 -21.68 -6.50
CA LYS A 181 27.10 -20.39 -5.85
C LYS A 181 26.33 -19.46 -6.77
N LEU A 182 25.49 -18.63 -6.16
CA LEU A 182 24.94 -17.45 -6.81
C LEU A 182 25.95 -16.31 -6.75
N ILE A 183 26.14 -15.64 -7.88
CA ILE A 183 26.93 -14.42 -7.99
C ILE A 183 25.97 -13.26 -8.19
N VAL A 184 26.10 -12.24 -7.37
CA VAL A 184 25.37 -10.97 -7.50
C VAL A 184 26.36 -9.89 -7.89
N GLU A 185 26.19 -9.33 -9.08
CA GLU A 185 26.87 -8.11 -9.52
C GLU A 185 26.05 -6.89 -9.10
N PHE A 186 26.71 -5.90 -8.54
CA PHE A 186 26.11 -4.61 -8.25
C PHE A 186 27.07 -3.48 -8.63
N THR A 187 26.48 -2.33 -8.94
CA THR A 187 27.19 -1.11 -9.32
C THR A 187 26.99 -0.06 -8.24
N ASN A 188 28.08 0.49 -7.72
CA ASN A 188 28.02 1.65 -6.85
C ASN A 188 27.65 2.89 -7.69
N LEU A 189 26.55 3.55 -7.32
CA LEU A 189 25.98 4.65 -8.09
C LEU A 189 26.79 5.95 -7.98
N THR A 190 27.61 6.09 -6.94
CA THR A 190 28.47 7.26 -6.72
C THR A 190 29.71 7.23 -7.59
N ASN A 191 30.41 6.09 -7.65
CA ASN A 191 31.69 5.98 -8.35
C ASN A 191 31.66 5.06 -9.59
N ARG A 192 30.50 4.47 -9.90
CA ARG A 192 30.27 3.53 -11.02
C ARG A 192 31.11 2.25 -10.98
N GLN A 193 31.73 1.95 -9.84
CA GLN A 193 32.51 0.73 -9.66
C GLN A 193 31.58 -0.47 -9.58
N LYS A 194 31.91 -1.51 -10.35
CA LYS A 194 31.25 -2.81 -10.27
C LYS A 194 31.92 -3.67 -9.20
N SER A 195 31.10 -4.37 -8.43
CA SER A 195 31.53 -5.33 -7.43
C SER A 195 30.67 -6.59 -7.51
N MET A 196 31.18 -7.69 -6.99
CA MET A 196 30.50 -8.98 -6.99
C MET A 196 30.56 -9.60 -5.60
N ILE A 197 29.47 -10.25 -5.21
CA ILE A 197 29.42 -11.12 -4.03
C ILE A 197 28.96 -12.52 -4.42
N GLN A 198 29.43 -13.51 -3.66
CA GLN A 198 29.01 -14.90 -3.80
C GLN A 198 28.14 -15.30 -2.61
N SER A 199 27.08 -16.06 -2.88
CA SER A 199 26.15 -16.52 -1.85
C SER A 199 25.57 -17.88 -2.21
N ASN A 200 25.06 -18.60 -1.19
CA ASN A 200 24.27 -19.82 -1.42
C ASN A 200 22.84 -19.50 -1.82
N HIS A 201 22.30 -18.40 -1.28
CA HIS A 201 20.91 -18.01 -1.39
C HIS A 201 20.80 -16.50 -1.53
N ILE A 202 19.79 -16.04 -2.26
CA ILE A 202 19.44 -14.63 -2.40
C ILE A 202 17.99 -14.47 -1.97
N PHE A 203 17.75 -13.52 -1.06
CA PHE A 203 16.41 -12.99 -0.81
C PHE A 203 16.21 -11.77 -1.70
N TRP A 204 15.21 -11.82 -2.57
CA TRP A 204 14.93 -10.76 -3.52
C TRP A 204 13.68 -9.99 -3.11
N THR A 205 13.86 -8.78 -2.59
CA THR A 205 12.79 -7.97 -1.98
C THR A 205 12.58 -6.63 -2.69
N THR A 206 12.84 -6.56 -4.00
CA THR A 206 12.55 -5.35 -4.77
C THR A 206 11.05 -5.15 -4.92
N SER A 207 10.62 -3.91 -5.18
CA SER A 207 9.22 -3.66 -5.55
C SER A 207 8.85 -4.43 -6.82
N LEU A 208 7.57 -4.79 -6.94
CA LEU A 208 7.06 -5.53 -8.09
C LEU A 208 7.21 -4.74 -9.39
N GLY A 209 6.97 -3.43 -9.37
CA GLY A 209 7.17 -2.55 -10.53
C GLY A 209 8.62 -2.58 -11.03
N TYR A 210 9.59 -2.41 -10.12
CA TYR A 210 11.00 -2.50 -10.47
C TYR A 210 11.36 -3.88 -11.04
N LEU A 211 10.81 -4.95 -10.43
CA LEU A 211 11.03 -6.30 -10.91
C LEU A 211 10.50 -6.47 -12.33
N LYS A 212 9.27 -6.05 -12.64
CA LYS A 212 8.68 -6.13 -13.98
C LYS A 212 9.57 -5.48 -15.05
N GLU A 213 10.08 -4.29 -14.76
CA GLU A 213 10.92 -3.52 -15.69
C GLU A 213 12.34 -4.10 -15.87
N ASN A 214 12.89 -4.73 -14.83
CA ASN A 214 14.31 -5.07 -14.77
C ASN A 214 14.61 -6.57 -14.74
N PHE A 215 13.60 -7.43 -14.63
CA PHE A 215 13.78 -8.87 -14.45
C PHE A 215 14.65 -9.50 -15.56
N HIS A 216 14.30 -9.22 -16.82
CA HIS A 216 15.06 -9.72 -17.97
C HIS A 216 16.50 -9.22 -18.02
N ARG A 217 16.77 -7.99 -17.55
CA ARG A 217 18.11 -7.42 -17.50
C ARG A 217 18.95 -8.09 -16.41
N ILE A 218 18.40 -8.20 -15.21
CA ILE A 218 19.10 -8.70 -14.02
C ILE A 218 19.37 -10.20 -14.12
N PHE A 219 18.38 -10.97 -14.59
CA PHE A 219 18.45 -12.43 -14.68
C PHE A 219 18.71 -12.93 -16.11
N CYS A 220 19.31 -12.12 -16.98
CA CYS A 220 19.50 -12.43 -18.40
C CYS A 220 20.25 -13.75 -18.67
N SER A 221 21.08 -14.22 -17.73
CA SER A 221 21.78 -15.50 -17.83
C SER A 221 20.98 -16.70 -17.30
N GLU A 222 19.84 -16.47 -16.64
CA GLU A 222 19.03 -17.49 -15.98
C GLU A 222 17.76 -17.79 -16.79
N LEU A 223 17.92 -18.32 -18.00
CA LEU A 223 16.83 -18.51 -18.97
C LEU A 223 15.66 -19.34 -18.43
N GLN A 224 15.94 -20.40 -17.67
CA GLN A 224 14.90 -21.24 -17.06
C GLN A 224 14.09 -20.47 -16.02
N LEU A 225 14.75 -19.63 -15.21
CA LEU A 225 14.08 -18.78 -14.24
C LEU A 225 13.17 -17.77 -14.96
N ILE A 226 13.67 -17.19 -16.05
CA ILE A 226 12.88 -16.28 -16.89
C ILE A 226 11.63 -16.97 -17.41
N GLU A 227 11.77 -18.14 -18.02
CA GLU A 227 10.64 -18.90 -18.57
C GLU A 227 9.58 -19.23 -17.50
N GLN A 228 10.02 -19.73 -16.34
CA GLN A 228 9.13 -20.08 -15.23
C GLN A 228 8.36 -18.89 -14.68
N LYS A 229 9.00 -17.71 -14.62
CA LYS A 229 8.41 -16.51 -14.01
C LYS A 229 7.63 -15.67 -15.01
N ASN A 230 7.97 -15.68 -16.29
CA ASN A 230 7.27 -14.92 -17.32
C ASN A 230 5.79 -15.31 -17.41
N ASN A 231 5.45 -16.60 -17.30
CA ASN A 231 4.04 -17.04 -17.30
C ASN A 231 3.23 -16.50 -16.11
N LYS A 232 3.88 -16.11 -15.02
CA LYS A 232 3.24 -15.51 -13.85
C LYS A 232 3.25 -13.99 -13.92
N LEU A 233 4.37 -13.40 -14.35
CA LEU A 233 4.48 -11.96 -14.55
C LEU A 233 3.55 -11.46 -15.67
N SER A 234 3.39 -12.23 -16.75
CA SER A 234 2.48 -11.90 -17.86
C SER A 234 1.01 -11.92 -17.46
N LYS A 235 0.60 -12.84 -16.58
CA LYS A 235 -0.78 -12.85 -16.03
C LYS A 235 -1.09 -11.63 -15.14
N ILE A 236 -0.05 -10.98 -14.60
CA ILE A 236 -0.16 -9.70 -13.88
C ILE A 236 -0.08 -8.52 -14.88
N LEU A 237 0.31 -8.76 -16.14
CA LEU A 237 0.38 -7.76 -17.23
C LEU A 237 -0.85 -7.78 -18.15
N ASP A 238 -1.59 -8.89 -18.22
CA ASP A 238 -2.88 -8.99 -18.92
C ASP A 238 -4.05 -8.32 -18.15
N LEU A 239 -3.76 -7.68 -17.01
CA LEU A 239 -4.57 -6.59 -16.48
C LEU A 239 -4.11 -5.34 -17.23
N ASP A 240 -4.64 -5.17 -18.44
CA ASP A 240 -4.25 -4.14 -19.41
C ASP A 240 -4.26 -2.74 -18.79
N TYR A 241 -3.15 -2.01 -18.99
CA TYR A 241 -2.96 -0.58 -18.67
C TYR A 241 -3.75 0.33 -19.62
#